data_AF-A0A5C8NKA7-F1
#
_entry.id   AF-A0A5C8NKA7-F1
#
_cell.length_a   1.000
_cell.length_b   1.000
_cell.length_c   1.000
_cell.angle_alpha   90.00
_cell.angle_beta   90.00
_cell.angle_gamma   90.00
#
_symmetry.space_group_name_H-M   'P 1'
#
loop_
_entity.id
_entity.type
_entity.pdbx_description
1 polymer ?
#
loop_
_entity_poly.entity_id
_entity_poly.type
_entity_poly.pdbx_seq_one_letter_code
_entity_poly.pdbx_strand_id
1 'polypeptide(L)'
;MTFSAFGEDDFTEHDWEHGLGGLHAIVRDGDTIVGHAAVNQRHLLHEGQVLRAGYVESVAVHPEHRRRGIGHQVIEALEPVIERAYDLGGLYATEAGRPLYLSRGWVPWEGHLFALTPDGVVPTPDDEGGVLVFDTGALDLTADLTCDYRSGDLW
;
A
#
# COMPACT_ATOMS: atom_id res chain seq x y z
N MET A 1 -16.57 2.31 -8.46
CA MET A 1 -15.42 1.57 -9.02
C MET A 1 -14.71 0.79 -7.92
N THR A 2 -14.10 1.43 -6.93
CA THR A 2 -13.38 0.75 -5.83
C THR A 2 -14.26 -0.25 -5.07
N PHE A 3 -15.42 0.18 -4.54
CA PHE A 3 -16.41 -0.74 -3.95
C PHE A 3 -16.85 -1.86 -4.90
N SER A 4 -17.03 -1.57 -6.19
CA SER A 4 -17.39 -2.58 -7.20
C SER A 4 -16.26 -3.58 -7.49
N ALA A 5 -15.00 -3.23 -7.16
CA ALA A 5 -13.85 -4.09 -7.35
C ALA A 5 -13.63 -5.04 -6.17
N PHE A 6 -13.89 -4.59 -4.94
CA PHE A 6 -13.73 -5.41 -3.73
C PHE A 6 -15.01 -6.14 -3.32
N GLY A 7 -16.18 -5.60 -3.63
CA GLY A 7 -17.45 -5.99 -3.01
C GLY A 7 -17.82 -4.99 -1.90
N GLU A 8 -19.11 -4.84 -1.60
CA GLU A 8 -19.56 -3.84 -0.62
C GLU A 8 -19.15 -4.18 0.82
N ASP A 9 -18.91 -5.47 1.13
CA ASP A 9 -18.56 -5.93 2.47
C ASP A 9 -17.04 -5.99 2.74
N ASP A 10 -16.22 -5.97 1.69
CA ASP A 10 -14.76 -6.15 1.77
C ASP A 10 -13.98 -4.83 1.66
N PHE A 11 -14.67 -3.69 1.55
CA PHE A 11 -14.07 -2.35 1.52
C PHE A 11 -14.88 -1.39 2.39
N THR A 12 -14.30 -1.05 3.54
CA THR A 12 -14.94 -0.29 4.61
C THR A 12 -14.80 1.23 4.42
N GLU A 13 -15.48 1.99 5.28
CA GLU A 13 -15.31 3.45 5.35
C GLU A 13 -13.87 3.85 5.73
N HIS A 14 -13.20 3.08 6.60
CA HIS A 14 -11.80 3.34 6.94
C HIS A 14 -10.88 3.12 5.74
N ASP A 15 -11.11 2.07 4.95
CA ASP A 15 -10.30 1.82 3.73
C ASP A 15 -10.46 2.93 2.69
N TRP A 16 -11.68 3.48 2.60
CA TRP A 16 -11.93 4.67 1.80
C TRP A 16 -11.13 5.88 2.31
N GLU A 17 -11.18 6.16 3.62
CA GLU A 17 -10.44 7.25 4.24
C GLU A 17 -8.92 7.09 4.07
N HIS A 18 -8.40 5.87 4.19
CA HIS A 18 -6.99 5.54 4.00
C HIS A 18 -6.50 5.86 2.59
N GLY A 19 -7.39 5.84 1.60
CA GLY A 19 -7.11 6.24 0.22
C GLY A 19 -7.00 7.75 0.00
N LEU A 20 -7.38 8.60 0.96
CA LEU A 20 -7.45 10.06 0.78
C LEU A 20 -6.20 10.80 1.27
N GLY A 21 -5.96 11.99 0.72
CA GLY A 21 -4.97 12.95 1.21
C GLY A 21 -3.67 13.04 0.40
N GLY A 22 -3.47 12.14 -0.55
CA GLY A 22 -2.28 12.08 -1.40
C GLY A 22 -2.59 12.14 -2.89
N LEU A 23 -1.82 11.37 -3.67
CA LEU A 23 -1.91 11.35 -5.13
C LEU A 23 -2.65 10.10 -5.61
N HIS A 24 -3.49 10.28 -6.63
CA HIS A 24 -4.30 9.21 -7.20
C HIS A 24 -3.87 8.92 -8.64
N ALA A 25 -3.54 7.66 -8.92
CA ALA A 25 -3.40 7.15 -10.27
C ALA A 25 -4.76 6.60 -10.74
N ILE A 26 -5.24 7.09 -11.87
CA ILE A 26 -6.55 6.72 -12.42
C ILE A 26 -6.37 6.28 -13.88
N VAL A 27 -6.88 5.10 -14.21
CA VAL A 27 -7.00 4.62 -15.59
C VAL A 27 -8.46 4.72 -16.02
N ARG A 28 -8.69 5.30 -17.20
CA ARG A 28 -10.03 5.47 -17.78
C ARG A 28 -10.16 4.72 -19.10
N ASP A 29 -11.35 4.17 -19.34
CA ASP A 29 -11.82 3.71 -20.64
C ASP A 29 -13.06 4.55 -21.02
N GLY A 30 -12.86 5.53 -21.90
CA GLY A 30 -13.83 6.61 -22.12
C GLY A 30 -14.12 7.40 -20.84
N ASP A 31 -15.40 7.51 -20.49
CA ASP A 31 -15.85 8.18 -19.27
C ASP A 31 -15.77 7.30 -18.01
N THR A 32 -15.52 6.00 -18.19
CA THR A 32 -15.49 5.01 -17.11
C THR A 32 -14.12 4.95 -16.47
N ILE A 33 -14.05 5.04 -15.13
CA ILE A 33 -12.84 4.72 -14.38
C ILE A 33 -12.73 3.19 -14.30
N VAL A 34 -11.63 2.65 -14.79
CA VAL A 34 -11.38 1.19 -14.87
C VAL A 34 -10.21 0.73 -14.00
N GLY A 35 -9.40 1.65 -13.50
CA GLY A 35 -8.31 1.39 -12.55
C GLY A 35 -8.08 2.56 -11.60
N HIS A 36 -7.71 2.26 -10.36
CA HIS A 36 -7.36 3.23 -9.33
C HIS A 36 -6.23 2.68 -8.44
N ALA A 37 -5.37 3.58 -7.99
CA ALA A 37 -4.55 3.41 -6.80
C ALA A 37 -4.28 4.79 -6.21
N ALA A 38 -4.07 4.86 -4.90
CA ALA A 38 -3.63 6.07 -4.22
C ALA A 38 -2.22 5.85 -3.63
N VAL A 39 -1.47 6.93 -3.45
CA VAL A 39 -0.26 6.94 -2.61
C VAL A 39 -0.38 8.08 -1.61
N ASN A 40 -0.33 7.72 -0.32
CA ASN A 40 -0.47 8.63 0.80
C ASN A 40 0.81 8.63 1.62
N GLN A 41 1.19 9.80 2.16
CA GLN A 41 2.36 9.88 3.03
C GLN A 41 2.03 9.27 4.39
N ARG A 42 2.88 8.33 4.83
CA ARG A 42 2.91 7.81 6.21
C ARG A 42 4.32 7.89 6.79
N HIS A 43 4.43 7.71 8.09
CA HIS A 43 5.71 7.52 8.76
C HIS A 43 5.86 6.07 9.23
N LEU A 44 7.01 5.48 8.91
CA LEU A 44 7.40 4.16 9.40
C LEU A 44 8.67 4.33 10.24
N LEU A 45 8.70 3.76 11.44
CA LEU A 45 9.88 3.72 12.29
C LEU A 45 10.65 2.42 12.03
N HIS A 46 11.92 2.54 11.67
CA HIS A 46 12.84 1.44 11.40
C HIS A 46 14.19 1.73 12.06
N GLU A 47 14.66 0.86 12.94
CA GLU A 47 15.94 1.01 13.66
C GLU A 47 16.17 2.41 14.28
N GLY A 48 15.12 3.03 14.81
CA GLY A 48 15.17 4.36 15.40
C GLY A 48 15.13 5.53 14.40
N GLN A 49 15.00 5.25 13.10
CA GLN A 49 14.82 6.25 12.05
C GLN A 49 13.35 6.34 11.62
N VAL A 50 12.85 7.57 11.51
CA VAL A 50 11.52 7.83 10.95
C VAL A 50 11.65 8.00 9.45
N LEU A 51 11.13 7.04 8.71
CA LEU A 51 11.10 7.00 7.25
C LEU A 51 9.80 7.61 6.74
N ARG A 52 9.90 8.47 5.73
CA ARG A 52 8.74 8.98 4.99
C ARG A 52 8.34 7.95 3.94
N ALA A 53 7.26 7.22 4.19
CA ALA A 53 6.78 6.18 3.29
C ALA A 53 5.69 6.69 2.35
N GLY A 54 5.80 6.35 1.07
CA GLY A 54 4.72 6.47 0.10
C GLY A 54 3.86 5.23 0.17
N TYR A 55 2.79 5.29 0.96
CA TYR A 55 1.96 4.13 1.27
C TYR A 55 0.85 3.97 0.22
N VAL A 56 0.90 2.87 -0.53
CA VAL A 56 -0.02 2.62 -1.65
C VAL A 56 -1.31 2.01 -1.12
N GLU A 57 -2.42 2.62 -1.51
CA GLU A 57 -3.75 2.33 -0.98
C GLU A 57 -4.77 2.12 -2.09
N SER A 58 -5.86 1.40 -1.78
CA SER A 58 -7.05 1.32 -2.62
C SER A 58 -6.78 0.88 -4.07
N VAL A 59 -5.88 -0.09 -4.27
CA VAL A 59 -5.52 -0.61 -5.61
C VAL A 59 -6.67 -1.43 -6.18
N ALA A 60 -7.39 -0.89 -7.15
CA ALA A 60 -8.60 -1.47 -7.68
C ALA A 60 -8.60 -1.52 -9.22
N VAL A 61 -9.10 -2.62 -9.77
CA VAL A 61 -9.39 -2.76 -11.20
C VAL A 61 -10.84 -3.19 -11.37
N HIS A 62 -11.57 -2.45 -12.20
CA HIS A 62 -12.97 -2.75 -12.51
C HIS A 62 -13.12 -4.22 -12.95
N PRO A 63 -14.07 -5.00 -12.39
CA PRO A 63 -14.15 -6.45 -12.62
C PRO A 63 -14.12 -6.89 -14.09
N GLU A 64 -14.91 -6.22 -14.94
CA GLU A 64 -14.99 -6.50 -16.38
C GLU A 64 -13.72 -6.12 -17.18
N HIS A 65 -12.79 -5.39 -16.56
CA HIS A 65 -11.56 -4.90 -17.17
C HIS A 65 -10.30 -5.57 -16.59
N ARG A 66 -10.46 -6.57 -15.71
CA ARG A 66 -9.35 -7.37 -15.16
C ARG A 66 -8.61 -8.13 -16.26
N ARG A 67 -7.37 -8.57 -15.94
CA ARG A 67 -6.48 -9.33 -16.83
C ARG A 67 -6.04 -8.57 -18.11
N ARG A 68 -6.17 -7.25 -18.12
CA ARG A 68 -5.73 -6.36 -19.22
C ARG A 68 -4.50 -5.51 -18.86
N GLY A 69 -3.78 -5.87 -17.80
CA GLY A 69 -2.61 -5.11 -17.32
C GLY A 69 -2.91 -3.81 -16.57
N ILE A 70 -4.18 -3.47 -16.30
CA ILE A 70 -4.56 -2.21 -15.65
C ILE A 70 -3.95 -2.07 -14.25
N GLY A 71 -3.87 -3.15 -13.48
CA GLY A 71 -3.20 -3.15 -12.17
C GLY A 71 -1.73 -2.75 -12.28
N HIS A 72 -1.02 -3.19 -13.33
CA HIS A 72 0.35 -2.76 -13.58
C HIS A 72 0.40 -1.27 -13.92
N GLN A 73 -0.54 -0.76 -14.73
CA GLN A 73 -0.55 0.64 -15.14
C GLN A 73 -0.71 1.61 -13.96
N VAL A 74 -1.59 1.29 -12.99
CA VAL A 74 -1.78 2.17 -11.82
C VAL A 74 -0.55 2.16 -10.91
N ILE A 75 0.07 1.00 -10.68
CA ILE A 75 1.28 0.91 -9.86
C ILE A 75 2.48 1.57 -10.55
N GLU A 76 2.64 1.34 -11.86
CA GLU A 76 3.68 1.99 -12.67
C GLU A 76 3.60 3.50 -12.66
N ALA A 77 2.39 4.06 -12.57
CA ALA A 77 2.21 5.49 -12.48
C ALA A 77 2.64 6.06 -11.10
N LEU A 78 2.59 5.24 -10.04
CA LEU A 78 2.91 5.65 -8.67
C LEU A 78 4.37 5.42 -8.30
N GLU A 79 5.03 4.39 -8.84
CA GLU A 79 6.44 4.09 -8.53
C GLU A 79 7.38 5.30 -8.70
N PRO A 80 7.33 6.08 -9.81
CA PRO A 80 8.22 7.24 -9.96
C PRO A 80 7.88 8.42 -9.04
N VAL A 81 6.69 8.41 -8.41
CA VAL A 81 6.33 9.35 -7.35
C VAL A 81 6.97 8.91 -6.04
N ILE A 82 6.88 7.61 -5.74
CA ILE A 82 7.52 6.97 -4.59
C ILE A 82 9.02 7.26 -4.59
N GLU A 83 9.72 6.91 -5.67
CA GLU A 83 11.17 7.07 -5.82
C GLU A 83 11.69 8.50 -5.62
N ARG A 84 10.85 9.50 -5.89
CA ARG A 84 11.27 10.92 -5.89
C ARG A 84 10.85 11.68 -4.64
N ALA A 85 9.85 11.21 -3.93
CA ALA A 85 9.24 11.94 -2.82
C ALA A 85 9.34 11.22 -1.48
N TYR A 86 9.70 9.94 -1.45
CA TYR A 86 9.65 9.10 -0.25
C TYR A 86 10.97 8.36 -0.04
N ASP A 87 11.20 7.91 1.18
CA ASP A 87 12.37 7.09 1.53
C ASP A 87 12.16 5.62 1.16
N LEU A 88 10.89 5.19 1.04
CA LEU A 88 10.46 3.92 0.47
C LEU A 88 8.98 3.98 0.04
N GLY A 89 8.56 3.01 -0.76
CA GLY A 89 7.16 2.63 -0.94
C GLY A 89 6.77 1.54 0.04
N GLY A 90 5.52 1.58 0.53
CA GLY A 90 4.95 0.52 1.36
C GLY A 90 3.52 0.20 0.94
N LEU A 91 3.08 -1.04 1.13
CA LEU A 91 1.69 -1.46 0.98
C LEU A 91 1.43 -2.76 1.71
N TYR A 92 0.16 -3.02 2.02
CA TYR A 92 -0.31 -4.36 2.36
C TYR A 92 -0.86 -5.07 1.11
N ALA A 93 -0.37 -6.27 0.82
CA ALA A 93 -0.80 -7.06 -0.32
C ALA A 93 -1.67 -8.24 0.11
N THR A 94 -2.90 -8.28 -0.40
CA THR A 94 -3.70 -9.51 -0.37
C THR A 94 -3.00 -10.64 -1.13
N GLU A 95 -3.29 -11.89 -0.80
CA GLU A 95 -2.72 -13.07 -1.50
C GLU A 95 -2.93 -12.99 -3.03
N ALA A 96 -4.11 -12.55 -3.46
CA ALA A 96 -4.46 -12.40 -4.86
C ALA A 96 -3.72 -11.24 -5.55
N GLY A 97 -3.43 -10.16 -4.82
CA GLY A 97 -2.71 -8.99 -5.31
C GLY A 97 -1.20 -9.16 -5.33
N ARG A 98 -0.64 -9.96 -4.42
CA ARG A 98 0.81 -10.15 -4.21
C ARG A 98 1.61 -10.39 -5.51
N PRO A 99 1.19 -11.25 -6.46
CA PRO A 99 1.96 -11.49 -7.69
C PRO A 99 2.17 -10.24 -8.56
N LEU A 100 1.23 -9.28 -8.53
CA LEU A 100 1.34 -8.01 -9.25
C LEU A 100 2.58 -7.25 -8.76
N TYR A 101 2.68 -7.02 -7.46
CA TYR A 101 3.73 -6.21 -6.85
C TYR A 101 5.11 -6.88 -6.96
N LEU A 102 5.19 -8.19 -6.66
CA LEU A 102 6.45 -8.93 -6.75
C LEU A 102 7.06 -8.89 -8.16
N SER A 103 6.21 -8.96 -9.20
CA SER A 103 6.68 -8.87 -10.59
C SER A 103 7.25 -7.49 -10.98
N ARG A 104 6.98 -6.46 -10.16
CA ARG A 104 7.46 -5.08 -10.35
C ARG A 104 8.62 -4.71 -9.44
N GLY A 105 9.19 -5.67 -8.72
CA GLY A 105 10.35 -5.44 -7.85
C GLY A 105 10.01 -4.97 -6.44
N TRP A 106 8.72 -4.97 -6.06
CA TRP A 106 8.34 -4.88 -4.65
C TRP A 106 8.77 -6.16 -3.95
N VAL A 107 9.26 -6.04 -2.72
CA VAL A 107 9.78 -7.16 -1.92
C VAL A 107 9.06 -7.26 -0.59
N PRO A 108 8.88 -8.47 -0.02
CA PRO A 108 8.27 -8.61 1.30
C PRO A 108 9.14 -7.96 2.39
N TRP A 109 8.51 -7.35 3.38
CA TRP A 109 9.17 -7.11 4.66
C TRP A 109 9.23 -8.43 5.44
N GLU A 110 10.41 -8.78 5.98
CA GLU A 110 10.65 -10.07 6.64
C GLU A 110 10.75 -9.95 8.17
N GLY A 111 11.00 -8.76 8.69
CA GLY A 111 11.04 -8.50 10.13
C GLY A 111 9.66 -8.37 10.78
N HIS A 112 9.66 -8.24 12.10
CA HIS A 112 8.42 -8.12 12.86
C HIS A 112 7.73 -6.77 12.63
N LEU A 113 6.40 -6.80 12.64
CA LEU A 113 5.58 -5.62 12.44
C LEU A 113 4.97 -5.13 13.76
N PHE A 114 4.94 -3.81 13.89
CA PHE A 114 4.34 -3.11 15.02
C PHE A 114 3.55 -1.88 14.56
N ALA A 115 2.74 -1.34 15.45
CA ALA A 115 2.14 -0.03 15.28
C ALA A 115 2.36 0.85 16.51
N LEU A 116 2.68 2.11 16.30
CA LEU A 116 2.74 3.11 17.36
C LEU A 116 1.32 3.64 17.60
N THR A 117 0.63 3.10 18.60
CA THR A 117 -0.76 3.44 18.95
C THR A 117 -0.84 4.39 20.15
N PRO A 118 -2.03 4.93 20.51
CA PRO A 118 -2.20 5.71 21.74
C PRO A 118 -1.78 4.98 23.03
N ASP A 119 -1.77 3.64 23.04
CA ASP A 119 -1.36 2.81 24.18
C ASP A 119 0.14 2.44 24.13
N GLY A 120 0.87 2.94 23.13
CA GLY A 120 2.27 2.63 22.86
C GLY A 120 2.46 1.72 21.65
N VAL A 121 3.67 1.16 21.55
CA VAL A 121 4.04 0.25 20.46
C VAL A 121 3.43 -1.13 20.73
N VAL A 122 2.59 -1.60 19.80
CA VAL A 122 1.93 -2.91 19.88
C VAL A 122 2.35 -3.78 18.69
N PRO A 123 2.55 -5.10 18.87
CA PRO A 123 2.85 -5.99 17.75
C PRO A 123 1.62 -6.19 16.87
N THR A 124 1.84 -6.35 15.56
CA THR A 124 0.80 -6.62 14.56
C THR A 124 1.12 -7.91 13.78
N PRO A 125 1.13 -9.08 14.45
CA PRO A 125 1.58 -10.33 13.85
C PRO A 125 0.65 -10.85 12.75
N ASP A 126 -0.62 -10.45 12.76
CA ASP A 126 -1.60 -10.86 11.75
C ASP A 126 -1.32 -10.22 10.38
N ASP A 127 -0.56 -9.10 10.36
CA ASP A 127 -0.16 -8.41 9.15
C ASP A 127 1.20 -8.89 8.59
N GLU A 128 1.94 -9.71 9.37
CA GLU A 128 3.26 -10.20 8.98
C GLU A 128 3.18 -11.05 7.70
N GLY A 129 4.14 -10.80 6.80
CA GLY A 129 4.16 -11.40 5.49
C GLY A 129 3.22 -10.74 4.47
N GLY A 130 2.26 -9.90 4.89
CA GLY A 130 1.40 -9.13 3.99
C GLY A 130 2.00 -7.82 3.49
N VAL A 131 2.90 -7.21 4.27
CA VAL A 131 3.55 -5.94 3.91
C VAL A 131 4.64 -6.14 2.86
N LEU A 132 4.56 -5.37 1.78
CA LEU A 132 5.59 -5.27 0.73
C LEU A 132 6.13 -3.85 0.67
N VAL A 133 7.42 -3.73 0.36
CA VAL A 133 8.14 -2.47 0.26
C VAL A 133 8.85 -2.33 -1.09
N PHE A 134 9.13 -1.10 -1.48
CA PHE A 134 9.76 -0.75 -2.75
C PHE A 134 10.75 0.40 -2.58
N ASP A 135 11.79 0.41 -3.42
CA ASP A 135 12.86 1.42 -3.40
C ASP A 135 13.48 1.62 -2.01
N THR A 136 13.88 0.52 -1.37
CA THR A 136 14.33 0.50 0.04
C THR A 136 15.78 0.91 0.24
N GLY A 137 16.54 1.19 -0.82
CA GLY A 137 17.97 1.48 -0.73
C GLY A 137 18.75 0.36 -0.01
N ALA A 138 19.25 0.65 1.19
CA ALA A 138 20.08 -0.25 2.00
C ALA A 138 19.45 -0.66 3.34
N LEU A 139 18.13 -0.51 3.50
CA LEU A 139 17.41 -0.89 4.72
C LEU A 139 17.53 -2.40 4.99
N ASP A 140 17.62 -2.78 6.27
CA ASP A 140 17.57 -4.18 6.69
C ASP A 140 16.12 -4.66 6.78
N LEU A 141 15.67 -5.42 5.78
CA LEU A 141 14.27 -5.88 5.70
C LEU A 141 13.91 -6.94 6.75
N THR A 142 14.88 -7.42 7.53
CA THR A 142 14.67 -8.39 8.61
C THR A 142 14.51 -7.74 9.99
N ALA A 143 14.79 -6.44 10.09
CA ALA A 143 14.60 -5.68 11.33
C ALA A 143 13.14 -5.28 11.53
N ASP A 144 12.81 -4.88 12.76
CA ASP A 144 11.46 -4.46 13.12
C ASP A 144 11.04 -3.22 12.31
N LEU A 145 9.76 -3.16 11.96
CA LEU A 145 9.12 -2.03 11.31
C LEU A 145 7.85 -1.64 12.04
N THR A 146 7.74 -0.37 12.41
CA THR A 146 6.58 0.14 13.14
C THR A 146 5.85 1.20 12.32
N CYS A 147 4.56 1.01 12.02
CA CYS A 147 3.76 2.06 11.36
C CYS A 147 3.23 3.11 12.35
N ASP A 148 2.89 4.29 11.83
CA ASP A 148 2.14 5.30 12.58
C ASP A 148 0.68 4.91 12.79
N TYR A 149 0.00 5.57 13.74
CA TYR A 149 -1.38 5.28 14.07
C TYR A 149 -2.38 5.78 13.01
N ARG A 150 -3.41 4.98 12.74
CA ARG A 150 -4.65 5.39 12.06
C ARG A 150 -5.84 4.60 12.60
N SER A 151 -7.06 5.06 12.32
CA SER A 151 -8.28 4.30 12.60
C SER A 151 -8.45 3.15 11.60
N GLY A 152 -9.05 2.03 12.01
CA GLY A 152 -9.21 0.85 11.15
C GLY A 152 -7.92 0.01 11.09
N ASP A 153 -7.69 -0.65 9.96
CA ASP A 153 -6.49 -1.46 9.74
C ASP A 153 -5.23 -0.59 9.77
N LEU A 154 -4.18 -1.07 10.42
CA LEU A 154 -2.98 -0.27 10.72
C LEU A 154 -1.94 -0.30 9.59
N TRP A 155 -1.95 -1.36 8.79
CA TRP A 155 -1.12 -1.58 7.60
C TRP A 155 -1.96 -1.59 6.34
#